data_AF-A0A0E0LF49-F1
#
_entry.id   AF-A0A0E0LF49-F1
#
_cell.length_a   1.000
_cell.length_b   1.000
_cell.length_c   1.000
_cell.angle_alpha   90.00
_cell.angle_beta   90.00
_cell.angle_gamma   90.00
#
_symmetry.space_group_name_H-M   'P 1'
#
loop_
_entity.id
_entity.type
_entity.pdbx_description
1 polymer ?
#
loop_
_entity_poly.entity_id
_entity_poly.type
_entity_poly.pdbx_seq_one_letter_code
_entity_poly.pdbx_strand_id
1 'polypeptide(L)'
;MSPRRQEAEEQQGWREEAVSGASLRQVDLERGTNGWASPPGDLFHLRARGYFSGGGGGGGGGRRGKAPSAAEWLLRPAGVDWLRSHSRLDHVLARDDNPVASAFRRARLRKDPSAHFLLAVNLQVPGRPDAYSAVFYFAAEAAIPAESLLGRFVHGDDAYRNARFKIVNRIVKGPWLVRATVGNYAACLLGRALTCRYHKGEDYLEIDVDIGSSAIASAILHLALGAVTSVTIDMGFLVESQSEEELPERLFGAVRIAQMEMGAAKYVETAPDEVVSEAGRAGAGFRVHSAKVANDSRHQERAGGKVGRSMSCQERERGGG
;
A
#
# COMPACT_ATOMS: atom_id res chain seq x y z
N MET A 1 40.43 6.35 21.99
CA MET A 1 39.21 5.72 22.53
C MET A 1 39.58 4.38 23.16
N SER A 2 38.75 3.82 24.05
CA SER A 2 39.03 2.51 24.64
C SER A 2 38.59 1.38 23.70
N PRO A 3 39.35 0.27 23.55
CA PRO A 3 38.99 -0.84 22.66
C PRO A 3 37.57 -1.36 22.89
N ARG A 4 37.15 -1.48 24.16
CA ARG A 4 35.78 -1.88 24.57
C ARG A 4 34.63 -1.01 24.06
N ARG A 5 34.89 0.17 23.46
CA ARG A 5 33.86 0.90 22.71
C ARG A 5 33.80 0.46 21.25
N GLN A 6 34.93 0.26 20.59
CA GLN A 6 34.97 -0.29 19.23
C GLN A 6 34.38 -1.70 19.22
N GLU A 7 34.78 -2.57 20.16
CA GLU A 7 34.21 -3.92 20.31
C GLU A 7 32.69 -3.92 20.57
N ALA A 8 32.12 -2.85 21.14
CA ALA A 8 30.69 -2.71 21.40
C ALA A 8 29.94 -2.08 20.22
N GLU A 9 30.56 -1.11 19.54
CA GLU A 9 30.08 -0.49 18.29
C GLU A 9 30.12 -1.51 17.13
N GLU A 10 31.04 -2.49 17.14
CA GLU A 10 31.13 -3.62 16.22
C GLU A 10 30.06 -4.71 16.46
N GLN A 11 29.47 -4.77 17.65
CA GLN A 11 28.46 -5.77 18.03
C GLN A 11 27.01 -5.32 17.81
N GLN A 12 26.77 -4.05 17.51
CA GLN A 12 25.42 -3.60 17.14
C GLN A 12 25.07 -4.09 15.73
N GLY A 13 24.00 -4.87 15.59
CA GLY A 13 23.61 -5.44 14.32
C GLY A 13 23.21 -4.35 13.32
N TRP A 14 23.50 -4.52 12.02
CA TRP A 14 23.21 -3.47 11.02
C TRP A 14 21.74 -3.07 10.95
N ARG A 15 20.82 -3.98 11.32
CA ARG A 15 19.39 -3.66 11.47
C ARG A 15 19.10 -2.80 12.68
N GLU A 16 19.83 -2.94 13.78
CA GLU A 16 19.68 -2.11 14.97
C GLU A 16 20.23 -0.71 14.71
N GLU A 17 21.33 -0.62 13.95
CA GLU A 17 21.85 0.62 13.36
C GLU A 17 20.78 1.29 12.46
N ALA A 18 20.17 0.53 11.55
CA ALA A 18 19.11 1.01 10.66
C ALA A 18 17.85 1.48 11.42
N VAL A 19 17.34 0.67 12.36
CA VAL A 19 16.18 0.99 13.21
C VAL A 19 16.42 2.21 14.08
N SER A 20 17.66 2.41 14.56
CA SER A 20 18.05 3.59 15.36
C SER A 20 18.25 4.84 14.51
N GLY A 21 18.60 4.70 13.23
CA GLY A 21 18.78 5.81 12.30
C GLY A 21 17.50 6.30 11.63
N ALA A 22 16.49 5.43 11.49
CA ALA A 22 15.20 5.76 10.89
C ALA A 22 14.43 6.80 11.72
N SER A 23 13.67 7.69 11.05
CA SER A 23 13.09 8.88 11.71
C SER A 23 11.91 8.58 12.63
N LEU A 24 11.15 7.50 12.38
CA LEU A 24 10.08 7.09 13.29
C LEU A 24 10.64 6.06 14.27
N ARG A 25 10.60 6.38 15.57
CA ARG A 25 11.11 5.50 16.63
C ARG A 25 10.37 4.15 16.68
N GLN A 26 11.11 3.08 16.94
CA GLN A 26 10.52 1.80 17.33
C GLN A 26 10.00 1.87 18.77
N VAL A 27 8.87 1.21 19.06
CA VAL A 27 8.19 1.20 20.36
C VAL A 27 7.66 -0.19 20.72
N ASP A 28 7.25 -0.38 21.98
CA ASP A 28 6.52 -1.58 22.43
C ASP A 28 5.25 -1.82 21.61
N LEU A 29 4.97 -3.09 21.27
CA LEU A 29 3.89 -3.46 20.37
C LEU A 29 2.50 -3.07 20.90
N GLU A 30 2.24 -3.23 22.20
CA GLU A 30 0.89 -3.12 22.78
C GLU A 30 0.69 -1.83 23.61
N ARG A 31 1.79 -1.23 24.10
CA ARG A 31 1.80 -0.02 24.95
C ARG A 31 2.45 1.19 24.26
N GLY A 32 3.10 1.00 23.12
CA GLY A 32 3.78 2.06 22.39
C GLY A 32 2.86 3.12 21.79
N THR A 33 3.36 4.34 21.70
CA THR A 33 2.70 5.50 21.08
C THR A 33 3.74 6.36 20.35
N ASN A 34 3.28 7.21 19.43
CA ASN A 34 4.09 8.05 18.54
C ASN A 34 5.34 7.32 18.00
N GLY A 35 5.11 6.20 17.29
CA GLY A 35 6.16 5.31 16.82
C GLY A 35 5.63 4.10 16.06
N TRP A 36 6.51 3.15 15.76
CA TRP A 36 6.18 1.89 15.08
C TRP A 36 6.62 0.63 15.84
N ALA A 37 6.01 -0.50 15.52
CA ALA A 37 6.39 -1.81 16.03
C ALA A 37 6.20 -2.91 14.95
N SER A 38 6.63 -4.13 15.24
CA SER A 38 6.56 -5.28 14.30
C SER A 38 5.47 -6.28 14.74
N PRO A 39 4.23 -6.20 14.23
CA PRO A 39 3.14 -7.09 14.61
C PRO A 39 3.32 -8.51 14.03
N PRO A 40 3.04 -9.56 14.82
CA PRO A 40 2.97 -10.93 14.32
C PRO A 40 2.04 -11.09 13.11
N GLY A 41 2.47 -11.87 12.12
CA GLY A 41 1.75 -12.03 10.84
C GLY A 41 0.42 -12.78 10.94
N ASP A 42 0.24 -13.61 11.97
CA ASP A 42 -1.00 -14.35 12.26
C ASP A 42 -2.16 -13.46 12.71
N LEU A 43 -1.89 -12.21 13.12
CA LEU A 43 -2.91 -11.17 13.31
C LEU A 43 -3.66 -10.82 12.00
N PHE A 44 -3.11 -11.16 10.84
CA PHE A 44 -3.69 -10.88 9.52
C PHE A 44 -4.32 -12.13 8.91
N HIS A 45 -5.55 -12.00 8.39
CA HIS A 45 -6.30 -13.10 7.79
C HIS A 45 -6.22 -13.06 6.26
N LEU A 46 -5.46 -13.99 5.68
CA LEU A 46 -5.10 -14.06 4.25
C LEU A 46 -5.71 -15.29 3.56
N ARG A 47 -5.57 -15.42 2.23
CA ARG A 47 -6.03 -16.61 1.48
C ARG A 47 -5.30 -17.86 1.98
N ALA A 48 -6.05 -18.85 2.46
CA ALA A 48 -5.55 -20.15 2.86
C ALA A 48 -5.70 -21.18 1.72
N ARG A 49 -5.05 -22.34 1.82
CA ARG A 49 -5.24 -23.43 0.85
C ARG A 49 -6.72 -23.83 0.73
N GLY A 50 -7.14 -24.14 -0.49
CA GLY A 50 -8.53 -24.38 -0.89
C GLY A 50 -9.30 -23.11 -1.23
N TYR A 51 -8.70 -21.91 -1.17
CA TYR A 51 -9.39 -20.65 -1.48
C TYR A 51 -9.93 -20.60 -2.92
N PHE A 52 -9.21 -21.19 -3.89
CA PHE A 52 -9.64 -21.23 -5.28
C PHE A 52 -10.52 -22.45 -5.61
N SER A 53 -10.51 -23.48 -4.77
CA SER A 53 -11.18 -24.78 -5.04
C SER A 53 -12.70 -24.78 -4.84
N GLY A 54 -13.31 -23.69 -4.37
CA GLY A 54 -14.77 -23.49 -4.30
C GLY A 54 -15.55 -24.35 -3.29
N GLY A 55 -14.98 -25.43 -2.76
CA GLY A 55 -15.63 -26.36 -1.84
C GLY A 55 -15.92 -25.75 -0.46
N GLY A 56 -17.21 -25.60 -0.13
CA GLY A 56 -17.65 -25.20 1.20
C GLY A 56 -17.92 -26.40 2.11
N GLY A 57 -17.20 -26.52 3.23
CA GLY A 57 -17.46 -27.54 4.25
C GLY A 57 -16.51 -27.42 5.43
N GLY A 58 -17.02 -27.00 6.60
CA GLY A 58 -16.23 -26.79 7.82
C GLY A 58 -16.78 -25.64 8.65
N GLY A 59 -17.35 -25.94 9.82
CA GLY A 59 -18.06 -24.95 10.65
C GLY A 59 -17.13 -24.00 11.39
N GLY A 60 -17.04 -22.75 10.93
CA GLY A 60 -16.35 -21.66 11.63
C GLY A 60 -16.63 -20.32 10.96
N GLY A 61 -16.82 -19.25 11.74
CA GLY A 61 -17.29 -17.93 11.26
C GLY A 61 -16.27 -17.11 10.44
N GLY A 62 -15.28 -17.73 9.82
CA GLY A 62 -14.28 -17.07 8.99
C GLY A 62 -14.85 -16.62 7.64
N ARG A 63 -14.27 -15.56 7.06
CA ARG A 63 -14.52 -15.19 5.66
C ARG A 63 -14.01 -16.35 4.78
N ARG A 64 -14.87 -16.94 3.94
CA ARG A 64 -14.60 -18.21 3.20
C ARG A 64 -13.17 -18.30 2.65
N GLY A 65 -12.49 -19.41 2.94
CA GLY A 65 -11.13 -19.70 2.47
C GLY A 65 -10.02 -18.79 3.01
N LYS A 66 -10.26 -18.05 4.10
CA LYS A 66 -9.22 -17.26 4.78
C LYS A 66 -8.91 -17.76 6.19
N ALA A 67 -7.64 -17.71 6.56
CA ALA A 67 -7.11 -18.08 7.86
C ALA A 67 -6.03 -17.07 8.31
N PRO A 68 -5.62 -17.07 9.59
CA PRO A 68 -4.36 -16.45 10.02
C PRO A 68 -3.19 -16.82 9.10
N SER A 69 -2.33 -15.85 8.78
CA SER A 69 -1.05 -16.11 8.12
C SER A 69 -0.05 -16.78 9.09
N ALA A 70 1.13 -17.15 8.60
CA ALA A 70 2.26 -17.45 9.48
C ALA A 70 2.62 -16.22 10.35
N ALA A 71 3.00 -16.46 11.60
CA ALA A 71 3.45 -15.42 12.53
C ALA A 71 4.71 -14.69 12.02
N GLU A 72 5.59 -15.39 11.29
CA GLU A 72 6.74 -14.79 10.59
C GLU A 72 6.40 -14.35 9.16
N TRP A 73 6.73 -13.10 8.87
CA TRP A 73 6.81 -12.52 7.53
C TRP A 73 8.01 -13.08 6.75
N LEU A 74 8.08 -12.88 5.43
CA LEU A 74 9.23 -13.34 4.61
C LEU A 74 10.50 -12.48 4.79
N LEU A 75 10.35 -11.23 5.23
CA LEU A 75 11.40 -10.23 5.43
C LEU A 75 11.26 -9.60 6.82
N ARG A 76 12.36 -9.31 7.51
CA ARG A 76 12.34 -8.62 8.82
C ARG A 76 12.18 -7.11 8.63
N PRO A 77 11.28 -6.39 9.33
CA PRO A 77 11.31 -4.93 9.37
C PRO A 77 12.69 -4.41 9.81
N ALA A 78 13.23 -3.45 9.07
CA ALA A 78 14.56 -2.86 9.26
C ALA A 78 14.52 -1.37 9.63
N GLY A 79 13.34 -0.76 9.63
CA GLY A 79 13.12 0.64 9.98
C GLY A 79 11.78 1.14 9.46
N VAL A 80 11.35 2.29 9.97
CA VAL A 80 10.28 3.09 9.36
C VAL A 80 10.69 4.56 9.40
N ASP A 81 10.66 5.22 8.25
CA ASP A 81 10.78 6.66 8.18
C ASP A 81 9.39 7.31 8.08
N TRP A 82 9.20 8.37 8.85
CA TRP A 82 8.16 9.37 8.64
C TRP A 82 8.84 10.69 8.24
N LEU A 83 8.68 11.09 6.98
CA LEU A 83 9.39 12.20 6.34
C LEU A 83 8.41 13.26 5.85
N ARG A 84 8.88 14.51 5.78
CA ARG A 84 8.21 15.62 5.07
C ARG A 84 9.21 16.42 4.24
N SER A 85 8.73 17.05 3.18
CA SER A 85 9.54 17.74 2.18
C SER A 85 8.69 18.72 1.37
N HIS A 86 9.31 19.68 0.66
CA HIS A 86 8.57 20.65 -0.16
C HIS A 86 7.92 20.04 -1.43
N SER A 87 8.36 18.86 -1.83
CA SER A 87 7.93 18.10 -3.00
C SER A 87 8.01 16.60 -2.72
N ARG A 88 7.53 15.75 -3.64
CA ARG A 88 7.47 14.30 -3.46
C ARG A 88 8.87 13.68 -3.42
N LEU A 89 9.13 12.84 -2.41
CA LEU A 89 10.35 12.03 -2.35
C LEU A 89 10.11 10.73 -3.14
N ASP A 90 10.70 10.63 -4.33
CA ASP A 90 10.87 9.38 -5.09
C ASP A 90 12.25 8.76 -4.77
N HIS A 91 12.38 7.43 -4.92
CA HIS A 91 13.64 6.66 -4.87
C HIS A 91 14.53 6.94 -3.63
N VAL A 92 13.94 6.93 -2.43
CA VAL A 92 14.64 7.27 -1.19
C VAL A 92 15.80 6.35 -0.85
N LEU A 93 15.84 5.10 -1.35
CA LEU A 93 16.98 4.19 -1.16
C LEU A 93 18.24 4.60 -1.92
N ALA A 94 18.11 5.35 -3.03
CA ALA A 94 19.27 5.87 -3.76
C ALA A 94 19.95 7.05 -3.06
N ARG A 95 19.30 7.69 -2.07
CA ARG A 95 19.88 8.82 -1.36
C ARG A 95 21.00 8.40 -0.41
N ASP A 96 22.06 9.20 -0.32
CA ASP A 96 23.16 9.00 0.61
C ASP A 96 22.75 9.30 2.08
N ASP A 97 21.86 10.27 2.28
CA ASP A 97 21.33 10.67 3.59
C ASP A 97 20.27 9.71 4.17
N ASN A 98 19.88 8.68 3.41
CA ASN A 98 19.01 7.61 3.90
C ASN A 98 19.77 6.72 4.89
N PRO A 99 19.39 6.70 6.18
CA PRO A 99 20.16 6.01 7.22
C PRO A 99 20.03 4.49 7.11
N VAL A 100 18.86 3.97 6.75
CA VAL A 100 18.57 2.54 6.61
C VAL A 100 19.31 1.96 5.40
N ALA A 101 19.23 2.64 4.25
CA ALA A 101 19.98 2.27 3.05
C ALA A 101 21.49 2.31 3.30
N SER A 102 21.99 3.33 4.00
CA SER A 102 23.42 3.46 4.32
C SER A 102 23.92 2.41 5.33
N ALA A 103 23.12 2.01 6.32
CA ALA A 103 23.44 0.90 7.22
C ALA A 103 23.46 -0.45 6.48
N PHE A 104 22.46 -0.70 5.61
CA PHE A 104 22.44 -1.88 4.74
C PHE A 104 23.67 -1.91 3.81
N ARG A 105 23.99 -0.82 3.11
CA ARG A 105 25.21 -0.69 2.28
C ARG A 105 26.49 -1.02 3.08
N ARG A 106 26.62 -0.55 4.32
CA ARG A 106 27.74 -0.91 5.22
C ARG A 106 27.76 -2.39 5.60
N ALA A 107 26.60 -3.03 5.75
CA ALA A 107 26.50 -4.48 6.02
C ALA A 107 26.90 -5.30 4.79
N ARG A 108 26.42 -4.92 3.59
CA ARG A 108 26.74 -5.54 2.30
C ARG A 108 28.23 -5.48 2.00
N LEU A 109 28.88 -4.32 2.20
CA LEU A 109 30.33 -4.16 2.07
C LEU A 109 31.12 -5.02 3.07
N ARG A 110 30.63 -5.19 4.30
CA ARG A 110 31.18 -6.11 5.32
C ARG A 110 30.89 -7.60 5.03
N LYS A 111 30.08 -7.92 4.01
CA LYS A 111 29.58 -9.27 3.70
C LYS A 111 28.80 -9.90 4.87
N ASP A 112 28.02 -9.08 5.57
CA ASP A 112 27.14 -9.52 6.65
C ASP A 112 26.15 -10.60 6.16
N PRO A 113 26.11 -11.80 6.79
CA PRO A 113 25.29 -12.92 6.32
C PRO A 113 23.77 -12.69 6.50
N SER A 114 23.35 -11.63 7.20
CA SER A 114 21.94 -11.25 7.36
C SER A 114 21.52 -10.10 6.43
N ALA A 115 22.42 -9.60 5.58
CA ALA A 115 22.17 -8.53 4.62
C ALA A 115 22.10 -9.09 3.18
N HIS A 116 20.99 -9.72 2.81
CA HIS A 116 20.81 -10.27 1.47
C HIS A 116 20.06 -9.35 0.50
N PHE A 117 18.99 -8.69 0.95
CA PHE A 117 18.16 -7.82 0.10
C PHE A 117 17.40 -6.79 0.95
N LEU A 118 17.14 -5.59 0.42
CA LEU A 118 16.34 -4.55 1.06
C LEU A 118 15.11 -4.18 0.21
N LEU A 119 13.91 -4.28 0.78
CA LEU A 119 12.66 -3.88 0.14
C LEU A 119 12.06 -2.68 0.87
N ALA A 120 11.87 -1.57 0.17
CA ALA A 120 11.19 -0.37 0.69
C ALA A 120 9.78 -0.22 0.09
N VAL A 121 8.81 0.17 0.92
CA VAL A 121 7.49 0.66 0.46
C VAL A 121 7.33 2.09 0.93
N ASN A 122 7.31 3.04 0.01
CA ASN A 122 7.12 4.47 0.28
C ASN A 122 5.67 4.85 -0.04
N LEU A 123 4.85 5.07 0.99
CA LEU A 123 3.51 5.64 0.80
C LEU A 123 3.63 7.16 0.69
N GLN A 124 3.55 7.66 -0.54
CA GLN A 124 3.73 9.06 -0.90
C GLN A 124 2.41 9.82 -0.74
N VAL A 125 2.39 10.79 0.17
CA VAL A 125 1.20 11.57 0.54
C VAL A 125 1.34 12.99 0.01
N PRO A 126 0.54 13.40 -1.01
CA PRO A 126 0.48 14.79 -1.40
C PRO A 126 -0.18 15.62 -0.30
N GLY A 127 0.42 16.76 0.03
CA GLY A 127 -0.13 17.75 0.94
C GLY A 127 0.10 19.16 0.43
N ARG A 128 -0.26 20.16 1.26
CA ARG A 128 0.06 21.57 1.06
C ARG A 128 0.28 22.22 2.44
N PRO A 129 1.38 22.94 2.69
CA PRO A 129 2.51 23.17 1.78
C PRO A 129 3.35 21.90 1.54
N ASP A 130 3.55 21.08 2.56
CA ASP A 130 4.48 19.94 2.51
C ASP A 130 3.85 18.68 1.90
N ALA A 131 4.67 17.90 1.20
CA ALA A 131 4.43 16.49 0.92
C ALA A 131 5.01 15.62 2.07
N TYR A 132 4.48 14.42 2.24
CA TYR A 132 4.94 13.46 3.26
C TYR A 132 5.23 12.09 2.65
N SER A 133 6.12 11.34 3.29
CA SER A 133 6.45 9.96 2.92
C SER A 133 6.52 9.08 4.16
N ALA A 134 5.71 8.01 4.17
CA ALA A 134 5.81 6.95 5.16
C ALA A 134 6.51 5.75 4.51
N VAL A 135 7.79 5.54 4.85
CA VAL A 135 8.65 4.55 4.21
C VAL A 135 8.86 3.36 5.14
N PHE A 136 8.49 2.17 4.68
CA PHE A 136 8.59 0.92 5.43
C PHE A 136 9.68 0.04 4.83
N TYR A 137 10.73 -0.25 5.61
CA TYR A 137 11.88 -1.01 5.15
C TYR A 137 11.84 -2.44 5.67
N PHE A 138 12.10 -3.41 4.78
CA PHE A 138 12.07 -4.83 5.09
C PHE A 138 13.31 -5.53 4.50
N ALA A 139 14.00 -6.33 5.31
CA ALA A 139 15.27 -6.97 4.97
C ALA A 139 15.12 -8.49 4.81
N ALA A 140 15.76 -9.04 3.77
CA ALA A 140 15.96 -10.48 3.65
C ALA A 140 17.21 -10.90 4.43
N GLU A 141 17.05 -11.80 5.40
CA GLU A 141 18.15 -12.45 6.14
C GLU A 141 18.77 -13.63 5.38
N ALA A 142 18.24 -13.96 4.20
CA ALA A 142 18.72 -15.01 3.31
C ALA A 142 18.42 -14.63 1.84
N ALA A 143 19.01 -15.33 0.87
CA ALA A 143 18.71 -15.12 -0.54
C ALA A 143 17.23 -15.42 -0.84
N ILE A 144 16.54 -14.50 -1.53
CA ILE A 144 15.16 -14.69 -1.99
C ILE A 144 15.18 -15.66 -3.19
N PRO A 145 14.53 -16.84 -3.13
CA PRO A 145 14.53 -17.77 -4.27
C PRO A 145 13.74 -17.18 -5.44
N ALA A 146 14.34 -17.12 -6.62
CA ALA A 146 13.81 -16.37 -7.77
C ALA A 146 12.48 -16.93 -8.30
N GLU A 147 12.26 -18.24 -8.17
CA GLU A 147 11.05 -18.95 -8.56
C GLU A 147 9.89 -18.78 -7.56
N SER A 148 10.20 -18.38 -6.31
CA SER A 148 9.20 -18.10 -5.28
C SER A 148 8.30 -16.90 -5.65
N LEU A 149 7.11 -16.81 -5.06
CA LEU A 149 6.18 -15.70 -5.32
C LEU A 149 6.81 -14.31 -5.07
N LEU A 150 7.64 -14.17 -4.03
CA LEU A 150 8.36 -12.94 -3.74
C LEU A 150 9.54 -12.72 -4.70
N GLY A 151 10.27 -13.78 -5.08
CA GLY A 151 11.33 -13.70 -6.10
C GLY A 151 10.80 -13.24 -7.45
N ARG A 152 9.70 -13.83 -7.94
CA ARG A 152 9.02 -13.41 -9.18
C ARG A 152 8.57 -11.95 -9.13
N PHE A 153 8.15 -11.46 -7.97
CA PHE A 153 7.77 -10.06 -7.76
C PHE A 153 8.99 -9.10 -7.75
N VAL A 154 10.08 -9.49 -7.10
CA VAL A 154 11.33 -8.71 -7.07
C VAL A 154 11.99 -8.65 -8.45
N HIS A 155 12.10 -9.79 -9.14
CA HIS A 155 12.87 -9.89 -10.39
C HIS A 155 12.05 -9.64 -11.66
N GLY A 156 10.71 -9.76 -11.63
CA GLY A 156 9.81 -9.61 -12.78
C GLY A 156 9.62 -8.16 -13.27
N ASP A 157 8.51 -7.94 -13.99
CA ASP A 157 8.15 -6.64 -14.58
C ASP A 157 7.08 -5.89 -13.77
N ASP A 158 6.84 -4.63 -14.15
CA ASP A 158 5.87 -3.77 -13.48
C ASP A 158 4.42 -4.22 -13.73
N ALA A 159 4.14 -4.99 -14.78
CA ALA A 159 2.82 -5.57 -15.01
C ALA A 159 2.51 -6.65 -13.95
N TYR A 160 3.48 -7.55 -13.68
CA TYR A 160 3.38 -8.56 -12.62
C TYR A 160 3.32 -7.92 -11.23
N ARG A 161 4.16 -6.90 -10.97
CA ARG A 161 4.12 -6.16 -9.70
C ARG A 161 2.79 -5.46 -9.50
N ASN A 162 2.31 -4.69 -10.48
CA ASN A 162 1.04 -3.99 -10.39
C ASN A 162 -0.14 -4.95 -10.23
N ALA A 163 -0.15 -6.08 -10.93
CA ALA A 163 -1.21 -7.09 -10.80
C ALA A 163 -1.29 -7.76 -9.41
N ARG A 164 -0.25 -7.67 -8.57
CA ARG A 164 -0.12 -8.46 -7.33
C ARG A 164 0.27 -7.68 -6.07
N PHE A 165 0.81 -6.47 -6.15
CA PHE A 165 1.23 -5.71 -4.97
C PHE A 165 0.03 -5.29 -4.10
N LYS A 166 0.02 -5.72 -2.84
CA LYS A 166 -1.16 -5.69 -1.98
C LYS A 166 -0.82 -5.30 -0.55
N ILE A 167 -1.73 -4.57 0.09
CA ILE A 167 -1.74 -4.26 1.51
C ILE A 167 -2.97 -4.88 2.18
N VAL A 168 -2.83 -5.26 3.45
CA VAL A 168 -3.91 -5.60 4.37
C VAL A 168 -3.81 -4.76 5.63
N ASN A 169 -4.93 -4.20 6.08
CA ASN A 169 -5.01 -3.21 7.14
C ASN A 169 -5.91 -3.70 8.28
N ARG A 170 -5.42 -3.62 9.52
CA ARG A 170 -6.17 -3.92 10.75
C ARG A 170 -6.08 -2.73 11.69
N ILE A 171 -7.20 -2.03 11.91
CA ILE A 171 -7.27 -0.98 12.94
C ILE A 171 -7.36 -1.65 14.31
N VAL A 172 -6.29 -1.52 15.09
CA VAL A 172 -6.14 -2.02 16.47
C VAL A 172 -6.83 -1.08 17.45
N LYS A 173 -6.64 0.23 17.27
CA LYS A 173 -7.17 1.32 18.09
C LYS A 173 -7.61 2.46 17.17
N GLY A 174 -8.68 3.16 17.53
CA GLY A 174 -9.13 4.35 16.81
C GLY A 174 -10.63 4.61 16.91
N PRO A 175 -11.11 5.80 16.49
CA PRO A 175 -12.53 6.13 16.49
C PRO A 175 -13.34 5.16 15.64
N TRP A 176 -14.60 4.91 16.01
CA TRP A 176 -15.48 3.97 15.31
C TRP A 176 -15.59 4.27 13.80
N LEU A 177 -15.66 5.55 13.41
CA LEU A 177 -15.72 5.96 12.00
C LEU A 177 -14.46 5.54 11.21
N VAL A 178 -13.26 5.72 11.78
CA VAL A 178 -12.00 5.28 11.16
C VAL A 178 -11.96 3.76 11.06
N ARG A 179 -12.39 3.05 12.12
CA ARG A 179 -12.48 1.59 12.14
C ARG A 179 -13.45 1.04 11.08
N ALA A 180 -14.58 1.71 10.86
CA ALA A 180 -15.56 1.34 9.85
C ALA A 180 -15.02 1.61 8.43
N THR A 181 -14.54 2.82 8.15
CA THR A 181 -14.04 3.19 6.82
C THR A 181 -12.82 2.37 6.43
N VAL A 182 -11.77 2.32 7.25
CA VAL A 182 -10.58 1.50 6.93
C VAL A 182 -10.91 0.00 6.97
N GLY A 183 -11.89 -0.43 7.79
CA GLY A 183 -12.38 -1.81 7.83
C GLY A 183 -13.03 -2.28 6.52
N ASN A 184 -13.72 -1.37 5.80
CA ASN A 184 -14.25 -1.65 4.46
C ASN A 184 -13.14 -1.80 3.41
N TYR A 185 -12.02 -1.10 3.59
CA TYR A 185 -10.82 -1.16 2.73
C TYR A 185 -9.66 -1.94 3.39
N ALA A 186 -9.98 -2.93 4.23
CA ALA A 186 -9.02 -3.71 5.00
C ALA A 186 -8.11 -4.64 4.16
N ALA A 187 -8.33 -4.70 2.85
CA ALA A 187 -7.41 -5.28 1.88
C ALA A 187 -7.48 -4.46 0.59
N CYS A 188 -6.34 -4.03 0.05
CA CYS A 188 -6.28 -3.28 -1.19
C CYS A 188 -5.12 -3.78 -2.06
N LEU A 189 -5.41 -4.02 -3.35
CA LEU A 189 -4.42 -4.41 -4.35
C LEU A 189 -3.78 -3.12 -4.91
N LEU A 190 -2.87 -2.53 -4.13
CA LEU A 190 -2.28 -1.20 -4.35
C LEU A 190 -1.81 -1.01 -5.80
N GLY A 191 -1.12 -1.99 -6.37
CA GLY A 191 -0.61 -1.93 -7.74
C GLY A 191 -1.67 -1.80 -8.85
N ARG A 192 -2.96 -2.05 -8.54
CA ARG A 192 -4.10 -1.79 -9.44
C ARG A 192 -4.98 -0.63 -9.00
N ALA A 193 -4.84 -0.16 -7.76
CA ALA A 193 -5.67 0.89 -7.16
C ALA A 193 -5.00 2.27 -7.16
N LEU A 194 -3.68 2.31 -7.32
CA LEU A 194 -2.82 3.50 -7.28
C LEU A 194 -1.70 3.39 -8.33
N THR A 195 -1.17 4.55 -8.74
CA THR A 195 0.11 4.62 -9.46
C THR A 195 1.24 4.18 -8.52
N CYS A 196 1.88 3.05 -8.85
CA CYS A 196 3.11 2.60 -8.23
C CYS A 196 4.29 2.81 -9.20
N ARG A 197 5.45 3.25 -8.70
CA ARG A 197 6.73 3.31 -9.42
C ARG A 197 7.72 2.38 -8.74
N TYR A 198 8.58 1.73 -9.52
CA TYR A 198 9.44 0.64 -9.03
C TYR A 198 10.91 0.96 -9.31
N HIS A 199 11.68 1.12 -8.24
CA HIS A 199 13.08 1.53 -8.30
C HIS A 199 13.95 0.36 -7.81
N LYS A 200 14.68 -0.27 -8.73
CA LYS A 200 15.35 -1.56 -8.49
C LYS A 200 16.87 -1.44 -8.64
N GLY A 201 17.62 -1.82 -7.60
CA GLY A 201 19.06 -1.97 -7.62
C GLY A 201 19.51 -3.42 -7.83
N GLU A 202 20.77 -3.70 -7.49
CA GLU A 202 21.31 -5.06 -7.44
C GLU A 202 20.71 -5.86 -6.27
N ASP A 203 20.67 -5.24 -5.08
CA ASP A 203 20.27 -5.84 -3.81
C ASP A 203 19.12 -5.10 -3.12
N TYR A 204 18.37 -4.28 -3.86
CA TYR A 204 17.16 -3.64 -3.34
C TYR A 204 16.03 -3.47 -4.37
N LEU A 205 14.80 -3.31 -3.86
CA LEU A 205 13.63 -2.85 -4.59
C LEU A 205 12.85 -1.85 -3.73
N GLU A 206 12.57 -0.68 -4.28
CA GLU A 206 11.68 0.32 -3.69
C GLU A 206 10.38 0.44 -4.50
N ILE A 207 9.28 0.63 -3.79
CA ILE A 207 7.94 0.82 -4.33
C ILE A 207 7.41 2.17 -3.87
N ASP A 208 7.44 3.15 -4.76
CA ASP A 208 6.84 4.47 -4.57
C ASP A 208 5.35 4.41 -4.89
N VAL A 209 4.49 4.65 -3.90
CA VAL A 209 3.04 4.48 -3.98
C VAL A 209 2.34 5.83 -3.86
N ASP A 210 1.86 6.35 -4.99
CA ASP A 210 1.26 7.69 -5.08
C ASP A 210 -0.19 7.68 -4.57
N ILE A 211 -0.41 8.02 -3.30
CA ILE A 211 -1.76 8.06 -2.70
C ILE A 211 -2.66 9.12 -3.39
N GLY A 212 -2.05 10.15 -4.00
CA GLY A 212 -2.73 11.18 -4.76
C GLY A 212 -3.43 10.68 -6.02
N SER A 213 -2.94 9.58 -6.60
CA SER A 213 -3.51 8.97 -7.80
C SER A 213 -4.94 8.41 -7.64
N SER A 214 -5.47 8.33 -6.41
CA SER A 214 -6.87 7.95 -6.15
C SER A 214 -7.53 8.84 -5.11
N ALA A 215 -8.62 9.50 -5.51
CA ALA A 215 -9.47 10.29 -4.61
C ALA A 215 -10.04 9.47 -3.44
N ILE A 216 -10.29 8.16 -3.64
CA ILE A 216 -10.77 7.26 -2.58
C ILE A 216 -9.66 7.00 -1.56
N ALA A 217 -8.45 6.65 -2.02
CA ALA A 217 -7.31 6.42 -1.12
C ALA A 217 -6.91 7.70 -0.38
N SER A 218 -6.89 8.84 -1.08
CA SER A 218 -6.69 10.17 -0.49
C SER A 218 -7.74 10.49 0.57
N ALA A 219 -9.04 10.20 0.35
CA ALA A 219 -10.08 10.45 1.34
C ALA A 219 -9.96 9.53 2.59
N ILE A 220 -9.65 8.24 2.39
CA ILE A 220 -9.42 7.29 3.48
C ILE A 220 -8.20 7.70 4.31
N LEU A 221 -7.11 8.12 3.65
CA LEU A 221 -5.91 8.57 4.32
C LEU A 221 -6.14 9.86 5.10
N HIS A 222 -6.78 10.88 4.51
CA HIS A 222 -7.09 12.12 5.25
C HIS A 222 -7.98 11.86 6.48
N LEU A 223 -8.92 10.91 6.42
CA LEU A 223 -9.70 10.47 7.59
C LEU A 223 -8.83 9.80 8.67
N ALA A 224 -7.84 9.00 8.27
CA ALA A 224 -6.90 8.37 9.19
C ALA A 224 -5.92 9.40 9.80
N LEU A 225 -5.38 10.33 8.98
CA LEU A 225 -4.49 11.41 9.41
C LEU A 225 -5.19 12.39 10.35
N GLY A 226 -6.45 12.76 10.06
CA GLY A 226 -7.27 13.60 10.95
C GLY A 226 -7.58 12.99 12.32
N ALA A 227 -7.27 11.70 12.52
CA ALA A 227 -7.41 10.98 13.78
C ALA A 227 -6.09 10.35 14.28
N VAL A 228 -4.95 10.62 13.64
CA VAL A 228 -3.74 9.77 13.72
C VAL A 228 -3.22 9.56 15.13
N THR A 229 -3.24 10.61 15.98
CA THR A 229 -2.82 10.55 17.39
C THR A 229 -3.70 9.66 18.27
N SER A 230 -4.85 9.20 17.77
CA SER A 230 -5.78 8.27 18.43
C SER A 230 -5.83 6.88 17.77
N VAL A 231 -5.18 6.71 16.61
CA VAL A 231 -5.25 5.50 15.78
C VAL A 231 -4.00 4.63 15.98
N THR A 232 -4.20 3.33 16.06
CA THR A 232 -3.16 2.32 15.91
C THR A 232 -3.57 1.37 14.79
N ILE A 233 -2.74 1.24 13.77
CA ILE A 233 -3.00 0.45 12.56
C ILE A 233 -1.88 -0.55 12.33
N ASP A 234 -2.24 -1.82 12.17
CA ASP A 234 -1.37 -2.84 11.60
C ASP A 234 -1.51 -2.83 10.07
N MET A 235 -0.38 -2.69 9.37
CA MET A 235 -0.26 -2.72 7.92
C MET A 235 0.64 -3.89 7.51
N GLY A 236 0.07 -4.86 6.80
CA GLY A 236 0.78 -6.02 6.28
C GLY A 236 0.88 -5.93 4.76
N PHE A 237 2.07 -6.11 4.22
CA PHE A 237 2.33 -6.06 2.78
C PHE A 237 2.61 -7.46 2.23
N LEU A 238 2.04 -7.78 1.07
CA LEU A 238 2.19 -9.06 0.41
C LEU A 238 2.15 -8.96 -1.12
N VAL A 239 2.62 -10.03 -1.75
CA VAL A 239 2.33 -10.33 -3.14
C VAL A 239 1.07 -11.20 -3.14
N GLU A 240 0.03 -10.81 -3.87
CA GLU A 240 -1.22 -11.58 -3.94
C GLU A 240 -1.01 -12.90 -4.69
N SER A 241 -1.35 -14.02 -4.04
CA SER A 241 -1.46 -15.35 -4.65
C SER A 241 -2.67 -15.42 -5.58
N GLN A 242 -2.49 -15.89 -6.81
CA GLN A 242 -3.50 -15.97 -7.88
C GLN A 242 -3.78 -17.41 -8.35
N SER A 243 -2.97 -18.40 -7.94
CA SER A 243 -3.23 -19.83 -8.12
C SER A 243 -3.14 -20.59 -6.79
N GLU A 244 -3.63 -21.83 -6.76
CA GLU A 244 -3.61 -22.69 -5.56
C GLU A 244 -2.18 -23.13 -5.17
N GLU A 245 -1.27 -23.23 -6.14
CA GLU A 245 0.16 -23.47 -5.94
C GLU A 245 0.86 -22.36 -5.15
N GLU A 246 0.32 -21.14 -5.20
CA GLU A 246 0.84 -19.97 -4.51
C GLU A 246 0.26 -19.82 -3.08
N LEU A 247 -0.42 -20.84 -2.54
CA LEU A 247 -1.10 -20.79 -1.23
C LEU A 247 -0.45 -21.66 -0.12
N PRO A 248 -0.49 -21.19 1.16
CA PRO A 248 -1.20 -20.00 1.66
C PRO A 248 -0.48 -18.68 1.33
N GLU A 249 -1.26 -17.59 1.24
CA GLU A 249 -0.71 -16.22 1.20
C GLU A 249 0.14 -15.95 2.45
N ARG A 250 1.33 -15.37 2.25
CA ARG A 250 2.20 -14.88 3.33
C ARG A 250 2.48 -13.39 3.16
N LEU A 251 2.58 -12.68 4.28
CA LEU A 251 3.13 -11.32 4.30
C LEU A 251 4.61 -11.36 3.95
N PHE A 252 5.08 -10.46 3.09
CA PHE A 252 6.51 -10.23 2.99
C PHE A 252 7.01 -9.39 4.17
N GLY A 253 6.20 -8.47 4.69
CA GLY A 253 6.51 -7.67 5.87
C GLY A 253 5.26 -7.10 6.52
N ALA A 254 5.35 -6.73 7.80
CA ALA A 254 4.28 -6.03 8.50
C ALA A 254 4.83 -5.01 9.50
N VAL A 255 4.08 -3.92 9.70
CA VAL A 255 4.36 -2.87 10.67
C VAL A 255 3.08 -2.47 11.40
N ARG A 256 3.22 -2.04 12.66
CA ARG A 256 2.20 -1.34 13.43
C ARG A 256 2.62 0.11 13.50
N ILE A 257 1.75 1.04 13.09
CA ILE A 257 1.91 2.47 13.40
C ILE A 257 0.98 2.79 14.55
N ALA A 258 1.55 3.29 15.64
CA ALA A 258 0.84 3.52 16.89
C ALA A 258 0.83 5.01 17.25
N GLN A 259 -0.32 5.65 17.10
CA GLN A 259 -0.60 7.02 17.57
C GLN A 259 0.48 8.04 17.14
N MET A 260 0.87 8.00 15.87
CA MET A 260 1.89 8.88 15.29
C MET A 260 1.44 10.35 15.34
N GLU A 261 2.38 11.27 15.53
CA GLU A 261 2.14 12.71 15.46
C GLU A 261 2.61 13.26 14.10
N MET A 262 1.82 14.12 13.45
CA MET A 262 2.20 14.72 12.16
C MET A 262 3.52 15.52 12.28
N GLY A 263 3.71 16.21 13.40
CA GLY A 263 4.94 16.98 13.69
C GLY A 263 6.19 16.14 13.95
N ALA A 264 6.09 14.81 14.07
CA ALA A 264 7.24 13.91 14.15
C ALA A 264 7.91 13.67 12.78
N ALA A 265 7.36 14.20 11.68
CA ALA A 265 7.94 14.06 10.35
C ALA A 265 9.29 14.79 10.25
N LYS A 266 10.37 14.01 10.05
CA LYS A 266 11.71 14.55 9.78
C LYS A 266 11.66 15.31 8.46
N TYR A 267 12.07 16.58 8.47
CA TYR A 267 12.22 17.32 7.22
C TYR A 267 13.42 16.78 6.44
N VAL A 268 13.22 16.56 5.14
CA VAL A 268 14.23 16.09 4.20
C VAL A 268 14.39 17.14 3.12
N GLU A 269 15.60 17.67 2.99
CA GLU A 269 15.90 18.61 1.91
C GLU A 269 15.87 17.87 0.58
N THR A 270 15.24 18.51 -0.41
CA THR A 270 15.22 18.05 -1.79
C THR A 270 16.25 18.86 -2.58
N ALA A 271 16.72 18.33 -3.71
CA ALA A 271 17.25 19.24 -4.72
C ALA A 271 16.13 20.25 -5.08
N PRO A 272 16.43 21.54 -5.25
CA PRO A 272 15.48 22.47 -5.83
C PRO A 272 15.15 21.99 -7.24
N ASP A 273 13.86 22.01 -7.61
CA ASP A 273 13.44 21.64 -8.97
C ASP A 273 14.20 22.51 -9.98
N GLU A 274 14.81 21.88 -11.00
CA GLU A 274 15.41 22.65 -12.10
C GLU A 274 14.30 23.49 -12.75
N VAL A 275 14.43 24.81 -12.63
CA VAL A 275 13.36 25.73 -13.01
C VAL A 275 13.24 25.76 -14.54
N VAL A 276 12.40 24.87 -15.09
CA VAL A 276 12.09 24.82 -16.52
C VAL A 276 11.51 26.16 -16.93
N SER A 277 12.36 27.01 -17.53
CA SER A 277 12.01 28.40 -17.78
C SER A 277 10.88 28.50 -18.80
N GLU A 278 9.71 29.01 -18.41
CA GLU A 278 8.63 29.38 -19.33
C GLU A 278 8.96 30.66 -20.14
N ALA A 279 10.18 30.72 -20.68
CA ALA A 279 10.68 31.76 -21.54
C ALA A 279 10.13 31.63 -22.99
N GLY A 280 8.80 31.63 -23.15
CA GLY A 280 8.21 31.83 -24.47
C GLY A 280 6.84 31.20 -24.75
N ARG A 281 5.75 31.79 -24.23
CA ARG A 281 4.48 31.92 -24.98
C ARG A 281 3.54 32.96 -24.36
N ALA A 282 3.72 34.22 -24.75
CA ALA A 282 2.74 35.26 -24.47
C ALA A 282 1.54 35.19 -25.44
N GLY A 283 0.32 35.39 -24.91
CA GLY A 283 -0.81 35.91 -25.68
C GLY A 283 -1.81 34.91 -26.27
N ALA A 284 -2.81 34.52 -25.47
CA ALA A 284 -4.19 34.32 -25.94
C ALA A 284 -5.18 34.53 -24.77
N GLY A 285 -6.06 35.53 -24.87
CA GLY A 285 -7.01 35.85 -23.78
C GLY A 285 -8.23 34.93 -23.77
N PHE A 286 -8.53 34.32 -22.62
CA PHE A 286 -9.69 33.43 -22.46
C PHE A 286 -11.00 34.23 -22.39
N ARG A 287 -11.77 34.26 -23.50
CA ARG A 287 -13.15 34.76 -23.50
C ARG A 287 -14.12 33.64 -23.10
N VAL A 288 -14.86 33.85 -22.02
CA VAL A 288 -15.99 33.00 -21.63
C VAL A 288 -17.15 33.22 -22.62
N HIS A 289 -17.57 32.17 -23.32
CA HIS A 289 -18.88 32.13 -23.97
C HIS A 289 -19.75 31.06 -23.32
N SER A 290 -20.90 31.47 -22.79
CA SER A 290 -21.86 30.56 -22.16
C SER A 290 -22.65 29.80 -23.22
N ALA A 291 -22.49 28.48 -23.25
CA ALA A 291 -23.20 27.60 -24.18
C ALA A 291 -24.66 27.38 -23.70
N LYS A 292 -25.59 28.10 -24.31
CA LYS A 292 -27.02 28.01 -24.02
C LYS A 292 -27.58 26.68 -24.56
N VAL A 293 -28.10 25.82 -23.67
CA VAL A 293 -28.74 24.56 -24.06
C VAL A 293 -29.98 24.84 -24.89
N ALA A 294 -29.97 24.41 -26.16
CA ALA A 294 -31.13 24.42 -27.03
C ALA A 294 -31.91 23.10 -26.87
N ASN A 295 -33.11 23.19 -26.30
CA ASN A 295 -34.13 22.15 -26.43
C ASN A 295 -34.94 22.46 -27.70
N ASP A 296 -35.06 21.50 -28.61
CA ASP A 296 -35.94 21.64 -29.78
C ASP A 296 -36.64 20.30 -30.10
N SER A 297 -37.74 20.35 -30.84
CA SER A 297 -38.74 19.27 -30.89
C SER A 297 -39.54 19.27 -32.19
N ARG A 298 -40.19 18.12 -32.51
CA ARG A 298 -41.10 17.89 -33.69
C ARG A 298 -40.32 17.70 -35.01
N HIS A 299 -40.80 17.06 -36.09
CA HIS A 299 -42.00 16.26 -36.51
C HIS A 299 -41.59 15.57 -37.87
N GLN A 300 -42.30 14.71 -38.63
CA GLN A 300 -43.61 13.98 -38.69
C GLN A 300 -43.41 12.81 -39.73
N GLU A 301 -44.32 11.93 -40.18
CA GLU A 301 -45.77 11.70 -40.02
C GLU A 301 -46.14 10.20 -40.16
N ARG A 302 -47.36 9.86 -39.73
CA ARG A 302 -48.31 8.80 -40.18
C ARG A 302 -47.86 7.58 -41.02
N ALA A 303 -48.24 6.40 -40.50
CA ALA A 303 -49.44 5.63 -40.93
C ALA A 303 -49.84 4.67 -39.78
N GLY A 304 -51.05 4.11 -39.64
CA GLY A 304 -52.32 4.27 -40.35
C GLY A 304 -53.19 3.00 -40.22
N GLY A 305 -54.23 2.99 -39.37
CA GLY A 305 -55.10 1.80 -39.16
C GLY A 305 -56.12 1.95 -38.02
N LYS A 306 -57.19 1.13 -38.04
CA LYS A 306 -58.30 1.13 -37.06
C LYS A 306 -58.59 -0.30 -36.55
N VAL A 307 -59.48 -0.38 -35.54
CA VAL A 307 -60.19 -1.58 -35.04
C VAL A 307 -59.34 -2.50 -34.12
N GLY A 308 -59.84 -3.00 -32.97
CA GLY A 308 -61.07 -2.64 -32.26
C GLY A 308 -61.53 -3.65 -31.19
N ARG A 309 -62.26 -3.15 -30.18
CA ARG A 309 -63.19 -3.83 -29.26
C ARG A 309 -62.84 -5.23 -28.65
N SER A 310 -62.73 -5.21 -27.32
CA SER A 310 -63.59 -5.98 -26.39
C SER A 310 -63.21 -7.40 -25.90
N MET A 311 -63.12 -7.45 -24.56
CA MET A 311 -63.60 -8.49 -23.63
C MET A 311 -62.78 -9.74 -23.31
N SER A 312 -62.95 -10.12 -22.04
CA SER A 312 -62.52 -11.32 -21.33
C SER A 312 -63.42 -12.53 -21.57
N CYS A 313 -62.93 -13.75 -21.30
CA CYS A 313 -63.47 -14.59 -20.21
C CYS A 313 -62.62 -15.85 -19.92
N GLN A 314 -63.05 -16.62 -18.92
CA GLN A 314 -62.30 -17.67 -18.21
C GLN A 314 -62.33 -19.08 -18.86
N GLU A 315 -61.35 -19.89 -18.42
CA GLU A 315 -61.45 -21.31 -18.01
C GLU A 315 -61.63 -22.50 -19.00
N ARG A 316 -60.76 -23.50 -18.75
CA ARG A 316 -60.98 -24.97 -18.60
C ARG A 316 -60.92 -25.97 -19.77
N GLU A 317 -59.98 -26.91 -19.53
CA GLU A 317 -60.10 -28.38 -19.57
C GLU A 317 -59.99 -29.19 -20.88
N ARG A 318 -59.27 -30.32 -20.73
CA ARG A 318 -59.16 -31.52 -21.60
C ARG A 318 -58.46 -31.29 -22.96
N GLY A 319 -57.53 -32.12 -23.42
CA GLY A 319 -57.05 -33.42 -22.94
C GLY A 319 -57.28 -34.50 -24.00
N GLY A 320 -56.21 -35.10 -24.50
CA GLY A 320 -56.24 -36.15 -25.54
C GLY A 320 -55.02 -36.06 -26.46
N GLY A 321 -54.26 -37.16 -26.56
CA GLY A 321 -52.97 -37.25 -27.24
C GLY A 321 -52.10 -38.31 -26.58
#